data_AF-A0A963V864-F1
#
_entry.id   AF-A0A963V864-F1
#
_cell.length_a   1.000
_cell.length_b   1.000
_cell.length_c   1.000
_cell.angle_alpha   90.00
_cell.angle_beta   90.00
_cell.angle_gamma   90.00
#
_symmetry.space_group_name_H-M   'P 1'
#
loop_
_entity.id
_entity.type
_entity.pdbx_description
1 polymer ?
#
loop_
_entity_poly.entity_id
_entity_poly.type
_entity_poly.pdbx_seq_one_letter_code
_entity_poly.pdbx_strand_id
1 'polypeptide(L)'
;MKFSGTDHYVATEDLTVAVNASVALERPLLVKGEPGTGKTELARQVALSLDLPMIEWHIKSTTKAAQGLYEYDAVSRLRDSQLGDARVHDVKNYIRKGKLWQAFEAPGKVVLLIDEIDK
;
A
#
# COMPACT_ATOMS: atom_id res chain seq x y z
N MET A 1 -2.08 -20.37 -1.41
CA MET A 1 -0.96 -19.46 -1.73
C MET A 1 0.16 -19.79 -0.77
N LYS A 2 1.35 -20.14 -1.25
CA LYS A 2 2.52 -20.42 -0.41
C LYS A 2 3.74 -19.73 -1.01
N PHE A 3 4.46 -18.96 -0.20
CA PHE A 3 5.77 -18.40 -0.47
C PHE A 3 6.84 -19.43 -0.09
N SER A 4 7.81 -19.67 -0.97
CA SER A 4 8.94 -20.59 -0.73
C SER A 4 10.30 -19.92 -0.95
N GLY A 5 10.34 -18.59 -0.95
CA GLY A 5 11.49 -17.82 -1.45
C GLY A 5 11.49 -17.71 -2.98
N THR A 6 12.49 -17.03 -3.51
CA THR A 6 12.72 -16.81 -4.95
C THR A 6 14.21 -16.90 -5.23
N ASP A 7 14.61 -17.13 -6.49
CA ASP A 7 16.03 -17.17 -6.90
C ASP A 7 16.83 -15.92 -6.49
N HIS A 8 16.14 -14.80 -6.26
CA HIS A 8 16.73 -13.51 -5.91
C HIS A 8 16.59 -13.12 -4.43
N TYR A 9 15.98 -13.96 -3.58
CA TYR A 9 15.78 -13.65 -2.16
C TYR A 9 15.86 -14.89 -1.27
N VAL A 10 16.89 -14.92 -0.44
CA VAL A 10 17.11 -15.98 0.55
C VAL A 10 16.31 -15.65 1.79
N ALA A 11 15.11 -16.23 1.90
CA ALA A 11 14.32 -16.16 3.11
C ALA A 11 14.77 -17.25 4.10
N THR A 12 14.90 -16.90 5.38
CA THR A 12 15.02 -17.92 6.42
C THR A 12 13.73 -18.74 6.50
N GLU A 13 13.81 -19.94 7.07
CA GLU A 13 12.64 -20.80 7.27
C GLU A 13 11.58 -20.08 8.12
N ASP A 14 11.99 -19.44 9.22
CA ASP A 14 11.11 -18.66 10.10
C ASP A 14 10.38 -17.53 9.37
N LEU A 15 11.09 -16.80 8.49
CA LEU A 15 10.50 -15.72 7.71
C LEU A 15 9.47 -16.26 6.72
N THR A 16 9.79 -17.38 6.08
CA THR A 16 8.90 -18.07 5.15
C THR A 16 7.64 -18.55 5.84
N VAL A 17 7.76 -19.09 7.06
CA VAL A 17 6.61 -19.49 7.90
C VAL A 17 5.77 -18.27 8.27
N ALA A 18 6.38 -17.17 8.70
CA ALA A 18 5.66 -15.95 9.07
C ALA A 18 4.86 -15.36 7.89
N VAL A 19 5.44 -15.31 6.70
CA VAL A 19 4.76 -14.88 5.46
C VAL A 19 3.61 -15.81 5.11
N ASN A 20 3.83 -17.12 5.14
CA ASN A 20 2.78 -18.07 4.82
C ASN A 20 1.62 -18.03 5.82
N ALA A 21 1.94 -17.85 7.10
CA ALA A 21 0.93 -17.68 8.14
C ALA A 21 0.12 -16.39 7.94
N SER A 22 0.77 -15.27 7.61
CA SER A 22 0.07 -14.00 7.38
C SER A 22 -0.88 -14.08 6.17
N VAL A 23 -0.44 -14.73 5.09
CA VAL A 23 -1.27 -14.96 3.89
C VAL A 23 -2.44 -15.90 4.19
N ALA A 24 -2.21 -16.98 4.93
CA ALA A 24 -3.26 -17.96 5.27
C ALA A 24 -4.30 -17.41 6.25
N LEU A 25 -3.87 -16.57 7.19
CA LEU A 25 -4.74 -15.95 8.20
C LEU A 25 -5.34 -14.62 7.73
N GLU A 26 -4.92 -14.12 6.57
CA GLU A 26 -5.28 -12.80 6.03
C GLU A 26 -5.01 -11.67 7.04
N ARG A 27 -3.90 -11.79 7.78
CA ARG A 27 -3.47 -10.81 8.78
C ARG A 27 -2.27 -10.01 8.28
N PRO A 28 -2.17 -8.71 8.60
CA PRO A 28 -0.99 -7.92 8.29
C PRO A 28 0.28 -8.51 8.92
N LEU A 29 1.39 -8.48 8.18
CA LEU A 29 2.72 -8.87 8.66
C LEU A 29 3.56 -7.63 8.91
N LEU A 30 3.99 -7.43 10.16
CA LEU A 30 4.95 -6.38 10.51
C LEU A 30 6.37 -6.95 10.47
N VAL A 31 7.20 -6.42 9.58
CA VAL A 31 8.61 -6.85 9.43
C VAL A 31 9.52 -5.77 10.03
N LYS A 32 10.33 -6.15 11.02
CA LYS A 32 11.34 -5.29 11.66
C LYS A 32 12.75 -5.76 11.29
N GLY A 33 13.70 -4.84 11.31
CA GLY A 33 15.12 -5.14 11.11
C GLY A 33 15.90 -3.87 10.76
N GLU A 34 17.22 -3.97 10.72
CA GLU A 34 18.11 -2.86 10.37
C GLU A 34 17.86 -2.32 8.94
N PRO A 35 18.20 -1.06 8.65
CA PRO A 35 18.20 -0.54 7.29
C PRO A 35 19.03 -1.44 6.35
N GLY A 36 18.53 -1.67 5.13
CA GLY A 36 19.24 -2.49 4.13
C GLY A 36 19.07 -4.01 4.25
N THR A 37 18.29 -4.54 5.20
CA THR A 37 18.06 -5.99 5.35
C THR A 37 17.05 -6.61 4.36
N GLY A 38 16.68 -5.89 3.29
CA GLY A 38 15.79 -6.42 2.25
C GLY A 38 14.31 -6.50 2.60
N LYS A 39 13.80 -5.68 3.53
CA LYS A 39 12.37 -5.64 3.92
C LYS A 39 11.45 -5.27 2.75
N THR A 40 11.79 -4.21 2.02
CA THR A 40 11.07 -3.79 0.80
C THR A 40 11.13 -4.88 -0.27
N GLU A 41 12.29 -5.54 -0.39
CA GLU A 41 12.50 -6.61 -1.36
C GLU A 41 11.67 -7.86 -1.04
N LEU A 42 11.55 -8.22 0.24
CA LEU A 42 10.65 -9.30 0.67
C LEU A 42 9.23 -9.09 0.14
N ALA A 43 8.66 -7.89 0.28
CA ALA A 43 7.30 -7.62 -0.17
C ALA A 43 7.18 -7.76 -1.70
N ARG A 44 8.18 -7.33 -2.47
CA ARG A 44 8.22 -7.53 -3.93
C ARG A 44 8.27 -9.00 -4.32
N GLN A 45 9.13 -9.78 -3.66
CA GLN A 45 9.26 -11.21 -3.93
C GLN A 45 8.01 -11.99 -3.51
N VAL A 46 7.34 -11.60 -2.43
CA VAL A 46 6.04 -12.16 -2.06
C VAL A 46 4.99 -11.85 -3.13
N ALA A 47 4.88 -10.60 -3.58
CA ALA A 47 3.96 -10.22 -4.64
C ALA A 47 4.22 -11.00 -5.94
N LEU A 48 5.48 -11.09 -6.37
CA LEU A 48 5.89 -11.86 -7.56
C LEU A 48 5.57 -13.35 -7.42
N SER A 49 5.94 -13.98 -6.30
CA SER A 49 5.73 -15.41 -6.07
C SER A 49 4.25 -15.82 -6.02
N LEU A 50 3.38 -14.89 -5.60
CA LEU A 50 1.95 -15.11 -5.48
C LEU A 50 1.17 -14.59 -6.70
N ASP A 51 1.86 -14.04 -7.70
CA ASP A 51 1.27 -13.39 -8.88
C ASP A 51 0.23 -12.32 -8.50
N LEU A 52 0.59 -11.48 -7.52
CA LEU A 52 -0.28 -10.42 -7.01
C LEU A 52 0.26 -9.03 -7.40
N PRO A 53 -0.63 -8.08 -7.75
CA PRO A 53 -0.25 -6.69 -7.89
C PRO A 53 0.31 -6.13 -6.58
N MET A 54 1.32 -5.26 -6.68
CA MET A 54 1.92 -4.59 -5.55
C MET A 54 1.60 -3.10 -5.55
N ILE A 55 1.22 -2.57 -4.38
CA ILE A 55 1.05 -1.15 -4.12
C ILE A 55 2.08 -0.75 -3.07
N GLU A 56 2.99 0.16 -3.44
CA GLU A 56 3.94 0.73 -2.49
C GLU A 56 3.41 2.05 -1.92
N TRP A 57 3.44 2.18 -0.59
CA TRP A 57 3.15 3.40 0.15
C TRP A 57 4.29 3.71 1.11
N HIS A 58 5.11 4.70 0.74
CA HIS A 58 6.23 5.15 1.53
C HIS A 58 5.80 6.25 2.51
N ILE A 59 6.05 6.03 3.81
CA ILE A 59 5.65 6.93 4.88
C ILE A 59 6.75 7.97 5.15
N LYS A 60 6.35 9.22 5.36
CA LYS A 60 7.20 10.33 5.80
C LYS A 60 6.75 10.76 7.19
N SER A 61 7.61 11.48 7.92
CA SER A 61 7.25 12.08 9.22
C SER A 61 6.08 13.07 9.17
N THR A 62 5.76 13.56 7.97
CA THR A 62 4.61 14.44 7.74
C THR A 62 3.37 13.71 7.24
N THR A 63 3.47 12.40 6.99
CA THR A 63 2.37 11.58 6.49
C THR A 63 1.34 11.34 7.59
N LYS A 64 0.07 11.56 7.27
CA LYS A 64 -1.07 11.28 8.15
C LYS A 64 -1.81 10.05 7.65
N ALA A 65 -2.35 9.24 8.58
CA ALA A 65 -3.15 8.06 8.24
C ALA A 65 -4.32 8.39 7.28
N ALA A 66 -4.94 9.57 7.43
CA ALA A 66 -6.00 10.03 6.54
C ALA A 66 -5.59 10.06 5.05
N GLN A 67 -4.32 10.37 4.75
CA GLN A 67 -3.80 10.40 3.37
C GLN A 67 -3.72 8.99 2.75
N GLY A 68 -3.67 7.94 3.57
CA GLY A 68 -3.81 6.56 3.10
C GLY A 68 -5.23 6.27 2.59
N LEU A 69 -6.23 6.94 3.15
CA LEU A 69 -7.63 6.83 2.75
C LEU A 69 -7.88 7.70 1.52
N TYR A 70 -7.82 9.03 1.67
CA TYR A 70 -8.02 9.96 0.57
C TYR A 70 -7.53 11.37 0.91
N GLU A 71 -7.36 12.18 -0.13
CA GLU A 71 -7.14 13.62 -0.02
C GLU A 71 -8.25 14.38 -0.72
N TYR A 72 -8.69 15.48 -0.11
CA TYR A 72 -9.70 16.35 -0.68
C TYR A 72 -9.04 17.62 -1.27
N ASP A 73 -9.15 17.80 -2.58
CA ASP A 73 -8.60 18.93 -3.31
C ASP A 73 -9.52 20.15 -3.24
N ALA A 74 -9.55 20.78 -2.07
CA ALA A 74 -10.34 21.98 -1.81
C ALA A 74 -9.95 23.15 -2.72
N VAL A 75 -8.68 23.25 -3.11
CA VAL A 75 -8.15 24.34 -3.94
C VAL A 75 -8.70 24.25 -5.36
N SER A 76 -8.63 23.07 -5.99
CA SER A 76 -9.22 22.87 -7.31
C SER A 76 -10.72 23.08 -7.28
N ARG A 77 -11.42 22.62 -6.24
CA ARG A 77 -12.87 22.85 -6.11
C ARG A 77 -13.22 24.32 -6.00
N LEU A 78 -12.46 25.09 -5.21
CA LEU A 78 -12.68 26.52 -5.08
C LEU A 78 -12.49 27.25 -6.42
N ARG A 79 -11.41 26.94 -7.14
CA ARG A 79 -11.13 27.50 -8.47
C ARG A 79 -12.27 27.20 -9.45
N ASP A 80 -12.68 25.94 -9.53
CA ASP A 80 -13.74 25.49 -10.44
C ASP A 80 -15.10 26.14 -10.08
N SER A 81 -15.35 26.34 -8.78
CA SER A 81 -16.53 27.07 -8.28
C SER A 81 -16.56 28.53 -8.69
N GLN A 82 -15.40 29.19 -8.74
CA GLN A 82 -15.31 30.59 -9.19
C GLN A 82 -15.52 30.73 -10.71
N LEU A 83 -15.19 29.68 -11.47
CA LEU A 83 -15.34 29.65 -12.92
C LEU A 83 -16.72 29.15 -13.38
N GLY A 84 -17.60 28.76 -12.46
CA GLY A 84 -18.94 28.24 -12.77
C GLY A 84 -18.95 26.84 -13.38
N ASP A 85 -17.92 26.02 -13.14
CA ASP A 85 -17.82 24.66 -13.66
C ASP A 85 -18.82 23.73 -12.96
N ALA A 86 -19.67 23.02 -13.73
CA ALA A 86 -20.69 22.11 -13.21
C ALA A 86 -20.11 20.93 -12.39
N ARG A 87 -18.82 20.60 -12.55
CA ARG A 87 -18.14 19.52 -11.79
C ARG A 87 -18.17 19.75 -10.27
N VAL A 88 -18.35 21.00 -9.81
CA VAL A 88 -18.35 21.37 -8.38
C VAL A 88 -19.48 20.76 -7.57
N HIS A 89 -20.56 20.35 -8.26
CA HIS A 89 -21.74 19.73 -7.65
C HIS A 89 -21.48 18.28 -7.21
N ASP A 90 -20.49 17.59 -7.78
CA ASP A 90 -20.07 16.26 -7.33
C ASP A 90 -18.72 16.32 -6.61
N VAL A 91 -18.74 16.06 -5.30
CA VAL A 91 -17.55 16.05 -4.45
C VAL A 91 -16.52 15.01 -4.89
N LYS A 92 -16.95 13.91 -5.52
CA LYS A 92 -16.06 12.82 -5.96
C LYS A 92 -15.01 13.29 -6.95
N ASN A 93 -15.30 14.34 -7.72
CA ASN A 93 -14.36 14.96 -8.66
C ASN A 93 -13.12 15.57 -7.98
N TYR A 94 -13.18 15.76 -6.66
CA TYR A 94 -12.13 16.40 -5.86
C TYR A 94 -11.53 15.45 -4.81
N ILE A 95 -11.90 14.17 -4.84
CA ILE A 95 -11.35 13.14 -3.97
C ILE A 95 -10.24 12.42 -4.71
N ARG A 96 -9.02 12.51 -4.18
CA ARG A 96 -7.87 11.73 -4.63
C ARG A 96 -7.73 10.52 -3.72
N LYS A 97 -7.87 9.32 -4.28
CA LYS A 97 -7.78 8.06 -3.52
C LYS A 97 -6.36 7.86 -2.99
N GLY A 98 -6.24 7.56 -1.70
CA GLY A 98 -4.98 7.18 -1.07
C GLY A 98 -4.61 5.72 -1.37
N LYS A 99 -3.39 5.32 -0.99
CA LYS A 99 -2.85 3.99 -1.29
C LYS A 99 -3.62 2.85 -0.62
N LEU A 100 -4.09 3.06 0.61
CA LEU A 100 -4.89 2.07 1.34
C LEU A 100 -6.28 1.92 0.72
N TRP A 101 -6.91 3.03 0.29
CA TRP A 101 -8.15 2.95 -0.49
C TRP A 101 -7.96 2.16 -1.78
N GLN A 102 -6.91 2.47 -2.56
CA GLN A 102 -6.59 1.74 -3.79
C GLN A 102 -6.44 0.23 -3.54
N ALA A 103 -5.82 -0.16 -2.42
CA ALA A 103 -5.69 -1.57 -2.05
C ALA A 103 -7.04 -2.23 -1.73
N PHE A 104 -7.93 -1.55 -1.01
CA PHE A 104 -9.26 -2.07 -0.66
C PHE A 104 -10.22 -2.15 -1.86
N GLU A 105 -10.10 -1.25 -2.83
CA GLU A 105 -10.97 -1.23 -4.02
C GLU A 105 -10.44 -2.12 -5.15
N ALA A 106 -9.26 -2.71 -5.00
CA ALA A 106 -8.69 -3.59 -6.01
C ALA A 106 -9.66 -4.75 -6.30
N PRO A 107 -9.83 -5.14 -7.59
CA PRO A 107 -10.78 -6.20 -7.97
C PRO A 107 -10.37 -7.60 -7.48
N GLY A 108 -9.16 -7.73 -6.93
CA GLY A 108 -8.61 -8.97 -6.40
C GLY A 108 -7.61 -8.69 -5.28
N LYS A 109 -6.93 -9.75 -4.80
CA LYS A 109 -5.90 -9.61 -3.77
C LYS A 109 -4.72 -8.80 -4.28
N VAL A 110 -4.17 -7.95 -3.43
CA VAL A 110 -2.98 -7.15 -3.70
C VAL A 110 -2.04 -7.18 -2.49
N VAL A 111 -0.76 -6.99 -2.73
CA VAL A 111 0.22 -6.75 -1.68
C VAL A 111 0.36 -5.24 -1.48
N LEU A 112 -0.08 -4.72 -0.34
CA LEU A 112 0.18 -3.34 0.07
C LEU A 112 1.41 -3.30 0.98
N LEU A 113 2.49 -2.70 0.50
CA LEU A 113 3.66 -2.40 1.32
C LEU A 113 3.50 -0.99 1.92
N ILE A 114 3.46 -0.91 3.25
CA ILE A 114 3.58 0.34 4.00
C ILE A 114 5.02 0.42 4.51
N ASP A 115 5.86 1.16 3.82
CA ASP A 115 7.28 1.25 4.12
C ASP A 115 7.58 2.42 5.07
N GLU A 116 8.56 2.24 5.95
CA GLU A 116 8.96 3.20 6.98
C GLU A 116 7.81 3.69 7.89
N ILE A 117 6.89 2.79 8.25
CA ILE A 117 5.69 3.09 9.08
C ILE A 117 6.01 3.64 10.49
N ASP A 118 7.27 3.52 10.93
CA ASP A 118 7.78 4.03 12.19
C ASP A 118 8.20 5.51 12.15
N LYS A 119 8.23 6.15 10.97
CA LYS A 119 8.47 7.60 10.81
C LYS A 119 7.24 8.45 11.12
#